data_AF-A0A8I2G5Q9-F1
#
_entry.id   AF-A0A8I2G5Q9-F1
#
_cell.length_a   1.000
_cell.length_b   1.000
_cell.length_c   1.000
_cell.angle_alpha   90.00
_cell.angle_beta   90.00
_cell.angle_gamma   90.00
#
_symmetry.space_group_name_H-M   'P 1'
#
loop_
_entity.id
_entity.type
_entity.pdbx_description
1 polymer ?
#
loop_
_entity_poly.entity_id
_entity_poly.type
_entity_poly.pdbx_seq_one_letter_code
_entity_poly.pdbx_strand_id
1 'polypeptide(L)' 'LYSTKEQEKGTGLGLFVVKQIVDDHKGKIGVHSKPGKGTHFIITFNL' A
#
# COMPACT_ATOMS: atom_id res chain seq x y z
N LEU A 1 1.50 -12.90 10.56
CA LEU A 1 0.78 -13.72 9.56
C LEU A 1 1.02 -13.24 8.12
N TYR A 2 2.25 -12.98 7.65
CA TYR A 2 2.52 -12.79 6.20
C TYR A 2 3.95 -13.27 5.92
N SER A 3 4.09 -14.30 5.10
CA SER A 3 5.26 -15.20 4.99
C SER A 3 5.77 -15.27 3.55
N THR A 4 7.05 -15.57 3.36
CA THR A 4 7.79 -15.68 2.08
C THR A 4 7.71 -17.07 1.43
N LYS A 5 6.58 -17.77 1.53
CA LYS A 5 6.36 -19.02 0.76
C LYS A 5 5.51 -18.74 -0.49
N GLU A 6 5.78 -19.47 -1.56
CA GLU A 6 5.08 -19.38 -2.86
C GLU A 6 3.56 -19.42 -2.64
N GLN A 7 2.95 -18.24 -2.63
CA GLN A 7 1.51 -18.07 -2.50
C GLN A 7 0.95 -17.93 -3.90
N GLU A 8 0.18 -18.93 -4.32
CA GLU A 8 -0.89 -18.77 -5.29
C GLU A 8 -1.60 -17.45 -4.98
N LYS A 9 -1.45 -16.46 -5.87
CA LYS A 9 -2.16 -15.17 -5.85
C LYS A 9 -2.26 -14.51 -4.45
N GLY A 10 -1.38 -13.54 -4.17
CA GLY A 10 -1.43 -12.78 -2.92
C GLY A 10 -2.86 -12.30 -2.58
N THR A 11 -3.21 -12.33 -1.29
CA THR A 11 -4.59 -12.12 -0.78
C THR A 11 -5.16 -10.71 -1.02
N GLY A 12 -4.37 -9.78 -1.57
CA GLY A 12 -4.78 -8.38 -1.78
C GLY A 12 -4.83 -7.55 -0.50
N LEU A 13 -4.50 -8.10 0.67
CA LEU A 13 -4.65 -7.42 1.96
C LEU A 13 -3.61 -6.33 2.23
N GLY A 14 -2.48 -6.34 1.53
CA GLY A 14 -1.36 -5.42 1.82
C GLY A 14 -1.75 -3.94 1.77
N LEU A 15 -2.40 -3.50 0.68
CA LEU A 15 -2.78 -2.09 0.53
C LEU A 15 -3.94 -1.69 1.45
N PHE A 16 -4.81 -2.64 1.79
CA PHE A 16 -5.87 -2.42 2.79
C PHE A 16 -5.25 -2.10 4.16
N VAL A 17 -4.30 -2.93 4.61
CA VAL A 17 -3.58 -2.70 5.87
C VAL A 17 -2.82 -1.37 5.85
N VAL A 18 -2.15 -1.04 4.74
CA VAL A 18 -1.46 0.25 4.59
C VAL A 18 -2.42 1.42 4.70
N LYS A 19 -3.58 1.37 4.02
CA LYS A 19 -4.59 2.43 4.08
C LYS A 19 -5.09 2.64 5.51
N GLN A 20 -5.37 1.55 6.23
CA GLN A 20 -5.79 1.60 7.63
C GLN A 20 -4.73 2.28 8.52
N ILE A 21 -3.47 1.86 8.42
CA ILE A 21 -2.37 2.46 9.19
C ILE A 21 -2.25 3.95 8.90
N VAL A 22 -2.30 4.35 7.63
CA VAL A 22 -2.19 5.76 7.24
C VAL A 22 -3.34 6.58 7.80
N ASP A 23 -4.56 6.05 7.76
CA ASP A 23 -5.76 6.72 8.28
C ASP A 23 -5.72 6.86 9.82
N ASP A 24 -5.29 5.83 10.53
CA ASP A 24 -5.13 5.85 12.00
C ASP A 24 -4.15 6.94 12.45
N HIS A 25 -3.14 7.24 11.63
CA HIS A 25 -2.15 8.28 11.86
C HIS A 25 -2.53 9.64 11.25
N LYS A 26 -3.79 9.80 10.78
CA LYS A 26 -4.29 11.02 10.11
C LYS A 26 -3.44 11.46 8.92
N GLY A 27 -2.75 10.51 8.29
CA GLY A 27 -1.96 10.71 7.09
C GLY A 27 -2.81 10.69 5.82
N LYS A 28 -2.14 10.78 4.68
CA LYS A 28 -2.72 10.65 3.35
C LYS A 28 -1.93 9.62 2.54
N ILE A 29 -2.62 8.84 1.71
CA ILE A 29 -2.03 7.96 0.72
C ILE A 29 -2.55 8.30 -0.67
N GLY A 30 -1.65 8.44 -1.63
CA GLY A 30 -1.93 8.68 -3.05
C GLY A 30 -1.20 7.71 -3.96
N VAL A 31 -1.61 7.63 -5.22
CA VAL A 31 -0.99 6.74 -6.22
C VAL A 31 -0.77 7.48 -7.54
N HIS A 32 0.45 7.39 -8.07
CA HIS A 32 0.79 7.82 -9.43
C HIS A 32 1.23 6.59 -10.22
N SER A 33 0.46 6.21 -11.23
CA SER A 33 0.78 5.07 -12.09
C SER A 33 0.64 5.45 -13.56
N LYS A 34 1.56 4.94 -14.38
CA LYS A 34 1.44 4.99 -15.84
C LYS A 34 1.86 3.63 -16.41
N PRO A 35 1.06 3.02 -17.30
CA PRO A 35 1.42 1.77 -17.95
C PRO A 35 2.83 1.83 -18.56
N GLY A 36 3.62 0.78 -18.31
CA GLY A 36 5.02 0.70 -18.77
C GLY A 36 6.01 1.59 -18.01
N LYS A 37 5.59 2.37 -17.01
CA LYS A 37 6.48 3.21 -16.17
C LYS A 37 6.49 2.83 -14.69
N GLY A 38 5.75 1.77 -14.33
CA GLY A 38 5.56 1.37 -12.94
C GLY A 38 4.53 2.23 -12.19
N THR A 39 4.50 2.05 -10.88
CA THR A 39 3.52 2.66 -9.98
C THR A 39 4.23 3.18 -8.73
N HIS A 40 3.91 4.40 -8.33
CA HIS A 40 4.38 5.03 -7.10
C HIS A 40 3.21 5.19 -6.14
N PHE A 41 3.38 4.75 -4.89
CA PHE A 41 2.49 5.06 -3.78
C PHE A 41 3.17 6.10 -2.90
N ILE A 42 2.44 7.16 -2.55
CA ILE A 42 2.97 8.32 -1.83
C ILE A 42 2.21 8.42 -0.51
N ILE A 43 2.93 8.40 0.60
CA ILE A 43 2.36 8.53 1.95
C ILE A 43 2.84 9.84 2.55
N THR A 44 1.94 10.59 3.18
CA THR A 44 2.24 11.88 3.82
C THR A 44 1.62 11.93 5.20
N PHE A 45 2.39 12.32 6.22
CA PHE A 45 1.90 12.57 7.57
C PHE A 45 2.08 14.06 7.89
N ASN A 46 1.11 14.64 8.59
CA ASN A 46 1.22 16.00 9.10
C ASN A 46 1.92 15.95 10.46
N LEU A 47 2.92 16.81 10.67
CA LEU A 47 3.57 17.05 11.97
C LEU A 47 2.79 18.09 12.77
#